data_AF-A0A958QD53-F1
#
_entry.id   AF-A0A958QD53-F1
#
_cell.length_a   1.000
_cell.length_b   1.000
_cell.length_c   1.000
_cell.angle_alpha   90.00
_cell.angle_beta   90.00
_cell.angle_gamma   90.00
#
_symmetry.space_group_name_H-M   'P 1'
#
loop_
_entity.id
_entity.type
_entity.pdbx_description
1 polymer ?
#
loop_
_entity_poly.entity_id
_entity_poly.type
_entity_poly.pdbx_seq_one_letter_code
_entity_poly.pdbx_strand_id
1 'polypeptide(L)'
;ANYQHIYFLTHYPPYKEASHYQNGLSNDTWLPWFSSKTMGEALSKVVQEHERTQFTTLCGHTHHEGEYAPFPNLTVYTGRAKYGAPDISRVFEI
;
A
#
# COMPACT_ATOMS: atom_id res chain seq x y z
N ALA A 1 -9.23 10.92 18.70
CA ALA A 1 -8.50 9.84 19.38
C ALA A 1 -7.02 9.96 18.99
N ASN A 2 -6.09 9.86 19.94
CA ASN A 2 -4.66 9.89 19.66
C ASN A 2 -4.14 8.44 19.59
N TYR A 3 -4.16 7.86 18.41
CA TYR A 3 -3.54 6.56 18.15
C TYR A 3 -2.10 6.77 17.70
N GLN A 4 -1.16 5.97 18.20
CA GLN A 4 0.25 6.08 17.79
C GLN A 4 0.49 5.46 16.41
N HIS A 5 -0.28 4.44 16.05
CA HIS A 5 -0.18 3.74 14.78
C HIS A 5 -1.57 3.46 14.21
N ILE A 6 -1.80 3.82 12.95
CA ILE A 6 -3.03 3.56 12.21
C ILE A 6 -2.73 2.68 11.00
N TYR A 7 -3.56 1.65 10.79
CA TYR A 7 -3.47 0.76 9.64
C TYR A 7 -4.58 1.05 8.64
N PHE A 8 -4.22 1.30 7.39
CA PHE A 8 -5.14 1.35 6.26
C PHE A 8 -5.16 0.00 5.57
N LEU A 9 -6.34 -0.61 5.40
CA LEU A 9 -6.51 -1.85 4.66
C LEU A 9 -7.25 -1.55 3.37
N THR A 10 -6.60 -1.80 2.24
CA THR A 10 -7.16 -1.57 0.91
C THR A 10 -6.97 -2.80 0.05
N HIS A 11 -7.80 -2.98 -0.98
CA HIS A 11 -7.54 -4.04 -1.95
C HIS A 11 -6.50 -3.61 -2.99
N TYR A 12 -6.69 -2.41 -3.56
CA TYR A 12 -5.82 -1.84 -4.58
C TYR A 12 -4.63 -1.08 -3.97
N PRO A 13 -3.45 -1.11 -4.61
CA PRO A 13 -2.35 -0.22 -4.30
C PRO A 13 -2.75 1.26 -4.47
N PRO A 14 -2.53 2.11 -3.46
CA PRO A 14 -2.87 3.53 -3.55
C PRO A 14 -1.84 4.36 -4.33
N TYR A 15 -0.62 3.84 -4.53
CA TYR A 15 0.48 4.53 -5.22
C TYR A 15 0.98 3.66 -6.38
N LYS A 16 1.47 4.32 -7.44
CA LYS A 16 2.04 3.59 -8.59
C LYS A 16 3.26 2.77 -8.18
N GLU A 17 4.06 3.31 -7.26
CA GLU A 17 5.25 2.68 -6.68
C GLU A 17 4.90 1.44 -5.84
N ALA A 18 3.66 1.31 -5.39
CA ALA A 18 3.16 0.11 -4.72
C ALA A 18 2.51 -0.90 -5.69
N SER A 19 2.38 -0.56 -6.98
CA SER A 19 1.69 -1.37 -8.00
C SER A 19 2.65 -2.18 -8.89
N HIS A 20 3.45 -3.04 -8.25
CA HIS A 20 4.45 -3.87 -8.93
C HIS A 20 3.80 -4.98 -9.76
N TYR A 21 4.34 -5.23 -10.95
CA TYR A 21 4.02 -6.37 -11.80
C TYR A 21 5.32 -6.97 -12.36
N GLN A 22 5.58 -8.24 -12.09
CA GLN A 22 6.86 -8.90 -12.38
C GLN A 22 8.06 -8.14 -11.77
N ASN A 23 9.05 -7.77 -12.59
CA ASN A 23 10.30 -7.13 -12.17
C ASN A 23 10.23 -5.59 -12.20
N GLY A 24 9.03 -4.99 -12.29
CA GLY A 24 8.92 -3.54 -12.45
C GLY A 24 7.53 -2.96 -12.14
N LEU A 25 7.42 -1.66 -12.36
CA LEU A 25 6.16 -0.93 -12.20
C LEU A 25 5.21 -1.24 -13.36
N SER A 26 3.91 -1.22 -13.07
CA SER A 26 2.89 -1.17 -14.12
C SER A 26 3.14 0.04 -15.03
N ASN A 27 3.18 -0.18 -16.35
CA ASN A 27 3.33 0.93 -17.30
C ASN A 27 2.06 1.81 -17.33
N ASP A 28 2.15 2.99 -17.94
CA ASP A 28 1.06 3.97 -17.95
C ASP A 28 -0.26 3.43 -18.54
N THR A 29 -0.19 2.47 -19.46
CA THR A 29 -1.37 1.83 -20.05
C THR A 29 -2.12 0.95 -19.03
N TRP A 30 -1.38 0.24 -18.18
CA TRP A 30 -1.93 -0.71 -17.22
C TRP A 30 -2.13 -0.10 -15.83
N LEU A 31 -1.43 0.97 -15.50
CA LEU A 31 -1.47 1.61 -14.19
C LEU A 31 -2.89 1.95 -13.68
N PRO A 32 -3.84 2.41 -14.51
CA PRO A 32 -5.21 2.66 -14.06
C PRO A 32 -5.94 1.40 -13.56
N TRP A 33 -5.50 0.22 -13.98
CA TRP A 33 -6.08 -1.07 -13.56
C TRP A 33 -5.40 -1.66 -12.33
N PHE A 34 -4.19 -1.21 -12.00
CA PHE A 34 -3.37 -1.77 -10.92
C PHE A 34 -3.16 -0.82 -9.75
N SER A 35 -3.59 0.43 -9.84
CA SER A 35 -3.45 1.42 -8.78
C SER A 35 -4.66 2.37 -8.71
N SER A 36 -4.84 3.04 -7.57
CA SER A 36 -5.87 4.06 -7.39
C SER A 36 -5.27 5.39 -6.94
N LYS A 37 -5.08 6.32 -7.88
CA LYS A 37 -4.56 7.66 -7.58
C LYS A 37 -5.43 8.41 -6.57
N THR A 38 -6.75 8.38 -6.73
CA THR A 38 -7.69 9.05 -5.81
C THR A 38 -7.56 8.53 -4.38
N MET A 39 -7.35 7.22 -4.22
CA MET A 39 -7.10 6.62 -2.91
C MET A 39 -5.76 7.10 -2.33
N GLY A 40 -4.69 7.10 -3.12
CA GLY A 40 -3.39 7.62 -2.70
C GLY A 40 -3.45 9.08 -2.26
N GLU A 41 -4.16 9.93 -2.98
CA GLU A 41 -4.35 11.35 -2.61
C GLU A 41 -5.12 11.49 -1.29
N ALA A 42 -6.19 10.71 -1.11
CA ALA A 42 -6.97 10.73 0.12
C ALA A 42 -6.16 10.28 1.35
N LEU A 43 -5.41 9.17 1.23
CA LEU A 43 -4.55 8.68 2.31
C LEU A 43 -3.43 9.69 2.61
N SER A 44 -2.79 10.23 1.57
CA SER A 44 -1.72 11.21 1.72
C SER A 44 -2.17 12.46 2.45
N LYS A 45 -3.42 12.91 2.25
CA LYS A 45 -3.99 14.03 2.98
C LYS A 45 -4.08 13.74 4.48
N VAL A 46 -4.62 12.58 4.85
CA VAL A 46 -4.75 12.16 6.26
C VAL A 46 -3.38 12.03 6.93
N VAL A 47 -2.41 11.42 6.24
CA VAL A 47 -1.05 11.24 6.76
C VAL A 47 -0.34 12.58 7.02
N GLN A 48 -0.46 13.54 6.11
CA GLN A 48 0.12 14.87 6.26
C GLN A 48 -0.54 15.70 7.36
N GLU A 49 -1.84 15.54 7.60
CA GLU A 49 -2.55 16.20 8.70
C GLU A 49 -2.15 15.63 10.09
N HIS A 50 -1.40 14.52 10.12
CA HIS A 50 -1.07 13.75 11.34
C HIS A 50 0.39 13.29 11.39
N GLU A 51 1.34 14.21 11.23
CA GLU A 51 2.80 13.92 11.17
C GLU A 51 3.37 13.10 12.35
N ARG A 52 2.72 13.14 13.52
CA ARG A 52 3.15 12.39 14.72
C ARG A 52 2.60 10.97 14.81
N THR A 53 1.64 10.62 13.95
CA THR A 53 1.04 9.29 13.90
C THR A 53 1.79 8.45 12.86
N GLN A 54 2.13 7.22 13.21
CA GLN A 54 2.65 6.25 12.25
C GLN A 54 1.51 5.63 11.46
N PHE A 55 1.73 5.43 10.17
CA PHE A 55 0.76 4.84 9.27
C PHE A 55 1.35 3.63 8.55
N THR A 56 0.52 2.59 8.42
CA THR A 56 0.84 1.46 7.55
C THR A 56 -0.34 1.17 6.64
N THR A 57 -0.11 1.14 5.34
CA THR A 57 -1.10 0.67 4.38
C THR A 57 -0.79 -0.77 3.98
N LEU A 58 -1.79 -1.64 4.06
CA LEU A 58 -1.75 -3.03 3.60
C LEU A 58 -2.65 -3.15 2.38
N CYS A 59 -2.07 -3.55 1.25
CA CYS A 59 -2.79 -3.71 -0.02
C CYS A 59 -2.37 -4.97 -0.79
N GLY A 60 -3.00 -5.22 -1.94
CA GLY A 60 -2.76 -6.40 -2.77
C GLY A 60 -3.03 -6.15 -4.24
N HIS A 61 -3.91 -6.97 -4.85
CA HIS A 61 -4.38 -6.88 -6.24
C HIS A 61 -3.34 -7.24 -7.33
N THR A 62 -2.09 -6.80 -7.22
CA THR A 62 -1.10 -7.05 -8.28
C THR A 62 -0.42 -8.41 -8.22
N HIS A 63 -0.65 -9.15 -7.13
CA HIS A 63 -0.08 -10.48 -6.84
C HIS A 63 1.44 -10.51 -6.66
N HIS A 64 2.12 -9.36 -6.75
CA HIS A 64 3.55 -9.23 -6.55
C HIS A 64 3.81 -8.41 -5.29
N GLU A 65 4.89 -8.74 -4.59
CA GLU A 65 5.31 -7.98 -3.42
C GLU A 65 5.85 -6.60 -3.81
N GLY A 66 5.54 -5.62 -2.97
CA GLY A 66 5.99 -4.25 -3.12
C GLY A 66 6.05 -3.55 -1.78
N GLU A 67 7.01 -2.65 -1.62
CA GLU A 67 7.15 -1.79 -0.45
C GLU A 67 7.43 -0.36 -0.93
N TYR A 68 6.69 0.59 -0.38
CA TYR A 68 6.84 2.00 -0.73
C TYR A 68 6.60 2.89 0.49
N ALA A 69 7.47 3.89 0.67
CA ALA A 69 7.37 4.87 1.74
C ALA A 69 7.27 6.29 1.15
N PRO A 70 6.04 6.78 0.87
CA PRO A 70 5.84 8.13 0.32
C PRO A 70 6.13 9.25 1.33
N PHE A 71 6.04 8.96 2.64
CA PHE A 71 6.26 9.92 3.72
C PHE A 71 7.06 9.26 4.86
N PRO A 72 7.77 10.03 5.70
CA PRO A 72 8.52 9.49 6.84
C PRO A 72 7.67 8.71 7.85
N ASN A 73 6.36 8.99 7.90
CA ASN A 73 5.40 8.36 8.80
C ASN A 73 4.38 7.45 8.08
N LEU A 74 4.63 7.06 6.83
CA LEU A 74 3.79 6.10 6.09
C LEU A 74 4.62 5.06 5.37
N THR A 75 4.35 3.78 5.65
CA THR A 75 4.83 2.65 4.85
C THR A 75 3.66 1.91 4.19
N VAL A 76 3.82 1.52 2.93
CA VAL A 76 2.84 0.80 2.14
C VAL A 76 3.41 -0.56 1.79
N TYR A 77 2.68 -1.63 2.11
CA TYR A 77 3.02 -3.00 1.76
C TYR A 77 1.98 -3.59 0.82
N THR A 78 2.44 -4.03 -0.35
CA THR A 78 1.64 -4.82 -1.29
C THR A 78 1.95 -6.30 -1.07
N GLY A 79 0.94 -7.07 -0.67
CA GLY A 79 1.07 -8.50 -0.44
C GLY A 79 1.12 -9.30 -1.74
N ARG A 80 2.06 -10.25 -1.84
CA ARG A 80 2.09 -11.22 -2.94
C ARG A 80 0.93 -12.20 -2.85
N ALA A 81 0.53 -12.74 -3.99
CA ALA A 81 -0.45 -13.82 -4.05
C ALA A 81 -0.07 -14.85 -5.10
N LYS A 82 -0.23 -16.13 -4.78
CA LYS A 82 -0.11 -17.22 -5.73
C LYS A 82 -1.43 -17.99 -5.76
N TYR A 83 -1.99 -18.15 -6.95
CA TYR A 83 -3.23 -18.90 -7.12
C TYR A 83 -3.12 -20.30 -6.53
N GLY A 84 -4.11 -20.69 -5.73
CA GLY A 84 -4.15 -21.99 -5.04
C GLY A 84 -3.18 -22.16 -3.87
N ALA A 85 -2.41 -21.12 -3.52
CA ALA A 85 -1.42 -21.16 -2.44
C ALA A 85 -1.51 -19.89 -1.58
N PRO A 86 -2.55 -19.76 -0.73
CA PRO A 86 -2.66 -18.65 0.21
C PRO A 86 -1.51 -18.70 1.22
N ASP A 87 -1.05 -17.53 1.65
CA ASP A 87 0.11 -17.40 2.52
C ASP A 87 -0.02 -16.16 3.41
N ILE A 88 0.71 -16.13 4.53
CA ILE A 88 0.76 -14.98 5.42
C ILE A 88 1.69 -13.94 4.79
N SER A 89 1.14 -12.77 4.45
CA SER A 89 1.96 -11.70 3.88
C SER A 89 2.87 -11.04 4.92
N ARG A 90 2.38 -10.81 6.14
CA ARG A 90 3.13 -10.14 7.22
C ARG A 90 2.44 -10.34 8.58
N VAL A 91 3.22 -10.31 9.66
CA VAL A 91 2.76 -10.31 11.06
C VAL A 91 3.28 -9.04 11.72
N PHE A 92 2.46 -8.41 12.55
CA PHE A 92 2.79 -7.19 13.30
C PHE A 92 2.62 -7.44 14.79
N GLU A 93 3.50 -6.84 15.60
CA GLU A 93 3.29 -6.68 17.04
C GLU A 93 2.60 -5.33 17.27
N ILE A 94 1.61 -5.32 18.17
CA ILE A 94 0.72 -4.17 18.44
C ILE A 94 0.68 -3.84 19.93
#